data_AF-A0A949E5F3-F1
#
_entry.id   AF-A0A949E5F3-F1
#
_cell.length_a   1.000
_cell.length_b   1.000
_cell.length_c   1.000
_cell.angle_alpha   90.00
_cell.angle_beta   90.00
_cell.angle_gamma   90.00
#
_symmetry.space_group_name_H-M   'P 1'
#
loop_
_entity.id
_entity.type
_entity.pdbx_description
1 polymer ?
#
loop_
_entity_poly.entity_id
_entity_poly.type
_entity_poly.pdbx_seq_one_letter_code
_entity_poly.pdbx_strand_id
1 'polypeptide(L)'
;MRSNPPSTIQNPKSSHGFTLVELLVVITIIGILIALLLPAVQAAREAARQTQCKNNLKQISLACLSHEEIQGFLPAGGWYATFAGEPTRGFDRRQPGGWLYNILPYMEQSALHDLGADGDRQGMNVCASTPIAGYHCPSRRAAIAYPYPAGAYYFYMNLLRPHPTVMGRNDYAGAGGDLPSPPGVNMPDSVAEGDAMSASAWAGVYGAGDTGGIFRVRSETTMASITDGASNTYLAGEKYLTSDHYYDGIDGGDDQGWDQGWDWDTLRWSGNNVTYQPRQDQSGYTNWYTFGS
;
A
#
# COMPACT_ATOMS: atom_id res chain seq x y z
N MET A 1 -92.79 14.91 33.13
CA MET A 1 -91.65 14.13 32.58
C MET A 1 -90.40 14.98 32.73
N ARG A 2 -89.49 14.63 33.65
CA ARG A 2 -88.15 15.23 33.76
C ARG A 2 -87.15 14.14 33.37
N SER A 3 -86.43 14.34 32.27
CA SER A 3 -85.35 13.47 31.81
C SER A 3 -84.05 13.87 32.51
N ASN A 4 -83.37 12.91 33.14
CA ASN A 4 -82.01 13.10 33.66
C ASN A 4 -80.99 13.05 32.49
N PRO A 5 -79.94 13.88 32.52
CA PRO A 5 -78.86 13.81 31.53
C PRO A 5 -77.89 12.64 31.80
N PRO A 6 -77.14 12.19 30.78
CA PRO A 6 -76.19 11.09 30.92
C PRO A 6 -74.94 11.52 31.70
N SER A 7 -74.44 10.64 32.58
CA SER A 7 -73.21 10.82 33.34
C SER A 7 -71.99 10.47 32.49
N THR A 8 -71.14 11.46 32.20
CA THR A 8 -69.86 11.28 31.51
C THR A 8 -68.82 10.75 32.50
N ILE A 9 -68.35 9.52 32.34
CA ILE A 9 -67.22 8.98 33.12
C ILE A 9 -65.93 9.64 32.61
N GLN A 10 -65.40 10.59 33.36
CA GLN A 10 -64.06 11.14 33.11
C GLN A 10 -63.00 10.19 33.71
N ASN A 11 -62.24 9.50 32.86
CA ASN A 11 -61.03 8.82 33.31
C ASN A 11 -59.98 9.87 33.71
N PRO A 12 -59.49 9.90 34.95
CA PRO A 12 -58.41 10.80 35.31
C PRO A 12 -57.15 10.40 34.53
N LYS A 13 -56.72 11.25 33.60
CA LYS A 13 -55.38 11.14 33.02
C LYS A 13 -54.38 11.50 34.11
N SER A 14 -53.74 10.49 34.71
CA SER A 14 -52.61 10.68 35.61
C SER A 14 -51.40 11.15 34.80
N SER A 15 -51.28 12.47 34.59
CA SER A 15 -50.03 13.05 34.12
C SER A 15 -49.01 12.97 35.25
N HIS A 16 -48.12 11.99 35.20
CA HIS A 16 -46.95 11.95 36.08
C HIS A 16 -46.02 13.07 35.62
N GLY A 17 -45.92 14.15 36.40
CA GLY A 17 -44.98 15.24 36.14
C GLY A 17 -43.55 14.75 36.41
N PHE A 18 -42.69 14.83 35.41
CA PHE A 18 -41.27 14.51 35.55
C PHE A 18 -40.58 15.64 36.30
N THR A 19 -39.86 15.32 37.38
CA THR A 19 -39.14 16.33 38.15
C THR A 19 -37.84 16.72 37.46
N LEU A 20 -37.41 17.98 37.62
CA LEU A 20 -36.14 18.47 37.07
C LEU A 20 -34.94 17.63 37.56
N VAL A 21 -35.03 17.10 38.78
CA VAL A 21 -34.02 16.22 39.38
C VAL A 21 -33.95 14.87 38.67
N GLU A 22 -35.07 14.23 38.35
CA GLU A 22 -35.09 12.96 37.62
C GLU A 22 -34.47 13.12 36.23
N LEU A 23 -34.74 14.23 35.53
CA LEU A 23 -34.10 14.53 34.26
C LEU A 23 -32.60 14.73 34.38
N LEU A 24 -32.18 15.49 35.39
CA LEU A 24 -30.77 15.76 35.65
C LEU A 24 -29.99 14.47 35.93
N VAL A 25 -30.54 13.57 36.75
CA VAL A 25 -29.89 12.29 37.07
C VAL A 25 -29.73 11.43 35.82
N VAL A 26 -30.76 11.32 34.98
CA VAL A 26 -30.70 10.52 33.74
C VAL A 26 -29.65 11.06 32.77
N ILE A 27 -29.61 12.37 32.55
CA ILE A 27 -28.59 12.95 31.65
C ILE A 27 -27.19 12.80 32.22
N THR A 28 -27.02 12.86 33.55
CA THR A 28 -25.72 12.61 34.19
C THR A 28 -25.26 11.17 33.99
N ILE A 29 -26.15 10.19 34.16
CA ILE A 29 -25.82 8.77 33.94
C ILE A 29 -25.45 8.53 32.47
N ILE A 30 -26.25 9.03 31.51
CA ILE A 30 -25.93 8.92 30.08
C ILE A 30 -24.60 9.59 29.75
N GLY A 31 -24.33 10.78 30.31
CA GLY A 31 -23.08 11.49 30.14
C GLY A 31 -21.86 10.70 30.61
N ILE A 32 -21.94 10.07 31.79
CA ILE A 32 -20.87 9.20 32.31
C ILE A 32 -20.67 7.97 31.43
N LEU A 33 -21.76 7.31 31.01
CA LEU A 33 -21.67 6.14 30.14
C LEU A 33 -21.00 6.49 28.80
N ILE A 34 -21.38 7.59 28.16
CA ILE A 34 -20.76 8.04 26.90
C ILE A 34 -19.28 8.39 27.11
N ALA A 35 -18.95 9.10 28.19
CA ALA A 35 -17.57 9.48 28.50
C ALA A 35 -16.64 8.27 28.66
N LEU A 36 -17.15 7.15 29.20
CA LEU A 36 -16.40 5.90 29.32
C LEU A 36 -16.40 5.08 28.03
N LEU A 37 -17.46 5.15 27.23
CA LEU A 37 -17.60 4.36 25.99
C LEU A 37 -16.81 4.96 24.81
N LEU A 38 -16.70 6.28 24.70
CA LEU A 38 -16.06 6.91 23.54
C LEU A 38 -14.56 6.53 23.40
N PRO A 39 -13.72 6.62 24.46
CA PRO A 39 -12.33 6.20 24.38
C PRO A 39 -12.20 4.70 24.06
N ALA A 40 -13.09 3.87 24.63
CA ALA A 40 -13.08 2.43 24.42
C ALA A 40 -13.42 2.06 22.95
N VAL A 41 -14.42 2.70 22.35
CA VAL A 41 -14.80 2.48 20.95
C VAL A 41 -13.68 2.93 20.01
N GLN A 42 -13.00 4.03 20.31
CA GLN A 42 -11.87 4.52 19.52
C GLN A 42 -10.68 3.55 19.57
N ALA A 43 -10.31 3.08 20.76
CA ALA A 43 -9.26 2.08 20.93
C ALA A 43 -9.59 0.77 20.19
N ALA A 44 -10.84 0.30 20.28
CA ALA A 44 -11.29 -0.89 19.56
C ALA A 44 -11.23 -0.72 18.03
N ARG A 45 -11.61 0.45 17.52
CA ARG A 45 -11.51 0.76 16.08
C ARG A 45 -10.06 0.76 15.60
N GLU A 46 -9.15 1.35 16.36
CA GLU A 46 -7.75 1.39 15.97
C GLU A 46 -7.10 0.00 16.04
N ALA A 47 -7.42 -0.80 17.07
CA ALA A 47 -6.97 -2.19 17.13
C ALA A 47 -7.45 -3.03 15.93
N ALA A 48 -8.68 -2.78 15.46
CA ALA A 48 -9.20 -3.43 14.26
C ALA A 48 -8.45 -2.99 13.00
N ARG A 49 -8.12 -1.69 12.85
CA ARG A 49 -7.32 -1.18 11.73
C ARG A 49 -5.90 -1.74 11.72
N GLN A 50 -5.24 -1.80 12.87
CA GLN A 50 -3.91 -2.43 12.98
C GLN A 50 -3.95 -3.92 12.63
N THR A 51 -5.00 -4.62 13.05
CA THR A 51 -5.22 -6.02 12.66
C THR A 51 -5.39 -6.15 11.14
N GLN A 52 -6.09 -5.21 10.51
CA GLN A 52 -6.23 -5.17 9.06
C GLN A 52 -4.89 -4.93 8.37
N CYS A 53 -4.03 -4.02 8.85
CA CYS A 53 -2.71 -3.79 8.25
C CYS A 53 -1.84 -5.06 8.30
N LYS A 54 -1.84 -5.76 9.44
CA LYS A 54 -1.15 -7.05 9.60
C LYS A 54 -1.71 -8.13 8.66
N ASN A 55 -3.02 -8.18 8.49
CA ASN A 55 -3.67 -9.11 7.56
C ASN A 55 -3.33 -8.80 6.10
N ASN A 56 -3.25 -7.52 5.74
CA ASN A 56 -2.84 -7.09 4.41
C ASN A 56 -1.40 -7.56 4.10
N LEU A 57 -0.45 -7.35 5.00
CA LEU A 57 0.92 -7.89 4.87
C LEU A 57 0.95 -9.41 4.74
N LYS A 58 0.12 -10.12 5.52
CA LYS A 58 -0.01 -11.57 5.41
C LYS A 58 -0.52 -12.00 4.04
N GLN A 59 -1.55 -11.34 3.50
CA GLN A 59 -2.09 -11.65 2.18
C GLN A 59 -1.05 -11.38 1.07
N ILE A 60 -0.35 -10.25 1.15
CA ILE A 60 0.75 -9.91 0.25
C ILE A 60 1.85 -10.98 0.27
N SER A 61 2.25 -11.42 1.47
CA SER A 61 3.29 -12.45 1.63
C SER A 61 2.85 -13.80 1.06
N LEU A 62 1.60 -14.21 1.31
CA LEU A 62 1.03 -15.43 0.74
C LEU A 62 0.97 -15.34 -0.79
N ALA A 63 0.60 -14.19 -1.34
CA ALA A 63 0.58 -13.96 -2.78
C ALA A 63 1.98 -14.07 -3.42
N CYS A 64 3.02 -13.58 -2.74
CA CYS A 64 4.42 -13.77 -3.17
C CYS A 64 4.82 -15.25 -3.18
N LEU A 65 4.38 -16.03 -2.18
CA LEU A 65 4.66 -17.46 -2.10
C LEU A 65 3.88 -18.25 -3.18
N SER A 66 2.63 -17.89 -3.45
CA SER A 66 1.85 -18.48 -4.55
C SER A 66 2.48 -18.16 -5.92
N HIS A 67 3.02 -16.95 -6.08
CA HIS A 67 3.80 -16.60 -7.27
C HIS A 67 5.03 -17.50 -7.39
N GLU A 68 5.77 -17.73 -6.30
CA GLU A 68 6.94 -18.62 -6.30
C GLU A 68 6.57 -20.07 -6.64
N GLU A 69 5.48 -20.58 -6.08
CA GLU A 69 5.00 -21.94 -6.35
C GLU A 69 4.67 -22.15 -7.84
N ILE A 70 4.09 -21.14 -8.50
CA ILE A 70 3.61 -21.23 -9.88
C ILE A 70 4.69 -20.85 -10.90
N GLN A 71 5.46 -19.80 -10.63
CA GLN A 71 6.49 -19.28 -11.54
C GLN A 71 7.87 -19.92 -11.30
N GLY A 72 8.09 -20.56 -10.15
CA GLY A 72 9.37 -21.17 -9.75
C GLY A 72 10.38 -20.18 -9.15
N PHE A 73 9.97 -18.92 -8.93
CA PHE A 73 10.77 -17.87 -8.32
C PHE A 73 9.89 -16.78 -7.69
N LEU A 74 10.42 -16.11 -6.65
CA LEU A 74 9.78 -14.95 -6.01
C LEU A 74 9.72 -13.78 -7.00
N PRO A 75 8.68 -12.94 -6.93
CA PRO A 75 8.46 -11.88 -7.90
C PRO A 75 9.64 -10.90 -7.97
N ALA A 76 9.89 -10.32 -9.14
CA ALA A 76 11.00 -9.42 -9.34
C ALA A 76 10.74 -8.03 -8.76
N GLY A 77 11.79 -7.27 -8.47
CA GLY A 77 11.70 -5.84 -8.22
C GLY A 77 11.40 -5.01 -9.48
N GLY A 78 11.18 -5.64 -10.63
CA GLY A 78 10.94 -4.96 -11.92
C GLY A 78 12.21 -4.44 -12.58
N TRP A 79 12.06 -3.47 -13.48
CA TRP A 79 13.16 -2.89 -14.26
C TRP A 79 13.78 -1.67 -13.59
N TYR A 80 13.05 -0.55 -13.55
CA TYR A 80 13.48 0.71 -12.97
C TYR A 80 12.27 1.56 -12.60
N ALA A 81 12.48 2.65 -11.86
CA ALA A 81 11.47 3.63 -11.46
C ALA A 81 10.58 4.11 -12.62
N THR A 82 11.12 4.21 -13.83
CA THR A 82 10.36 4.74 -14.97
C THR A 82 9.46 3.70 -15.65
N PHE A 83 9.21 2.54 -15.05
CA PHE A 83 8.47 1.46 -15.71
C PHE A 83 7.33 0.90 -14.84
N ALA A 84 6.14 0.81 -15.44
CA ALA A 84 4.94 0.19 -14.87
C ALA A 84 4.85 -1.28 -15.28
N GLY A 85 4.03 -2.04 -14.56
CA GLY A 85 3.64 -3.40 -14.95
C GLY A 85 3.03 -3.48 -16.35
N GLU A 86 3.46 -4.47 -17.13
CA GLU A 86 3.02 -4.66 -18.50
C GLU A 86 2.54 -6.11 -18.71
N PRO A 87 1.23 -6.35 -18.93
CA PRO A 87 0.67 -7.70 -18.92
C PRO A 87 1.17 -8.58 -20.06
N THR A 88 1.61 -7.99 -21.18
CA THR A 88 2.13 -8.69 -22.35
C THR A 88 3.50 -9.32 -22.10
N ARG A 89 4.13 -9.07 -20.94
CA ARG A 89 5.54 -9.41 -20.67
C ARG A 89 5.73 -10.53 -19.65
N GLY A 90 4.64 -11.12 -19.15
CA GLY A 90 4.69 -12.26 -18.23
C GLY A 90 5.26 -11.88 -16.86
N PHE A 91 5.89 -12.85 -16.18
CA PHE A 91 6.45 -12.68 -14.82
C PHE A 91 7.98 -12.78 -14.78
N ASP A 92 8.62 -13.11 -15.91
CA ASP A 92 10.06 -13.29 -16.00
C ASP A 92 10.81 -11.94 -16.05
N ARG A 93 12.12 -11.99 -16.28
CA ARG A 93 13.01 -10.81 -16.35
C ARG A 93 12.59 -9.74 -17.37
N ARG A 94 11.65 -10.03 -18.28
CA ARG A 94 11.07 -9.08 -19.24
C ARG A 94 9.98 -8.22 -18.62
N GLN A 95 9.43 -8.59 -17.47
CA GLN A 95 8.39 -7.81 -16.79
C GLN A 95 8.98 -6.51 -16.21
N PRO A 96 8.57 -5.33 -16.73
CA PRO A 96 8.98 -4.04 -16.19
C PRO A 96 8.47 -3.74 -14.78
N GLY A 97 7.25 -4.16 -14.46
CA GLY A 97 6.59 -3.86 -13.19
C GLY A 97 7.22 -4.57 -12.01
N GLY A 98 7.12 -3.93 -10.84
CA GLY A 98 7.67 -4.44 -9.60
C GLY A 98 6.85 -5.55 -8.96
N TRP A 99 7.29 -5.97 -7.79
CA TRP A 99 6.79 -7.16 -7.11
C TRP A 99 5.29 -7.07 -6.77
N LEU A 100 4.78 -5.88 -6.46
CA LEU A 100 3.36 -5.62 -6.22
C LEU A 100 2.49 -5.83 -7.47
N TYR A 101 2.98 -5.50 -8.67
CA TYR A 101 2.25 -5.81 -9.90
C TYR A 101 2.19 -7.32 -10.17
N ASN A 102 3.33 -7.99 -10.00
CA ASN A 102 3.46 -9.42 -10.26
C ASN A 102 2.56 -10.29 -9.34
N ILE A 103 2.21 -9.81 -8.14
CA ILE A 103 1.37 -10.58 -7.21
C ILE A 103 -0.14 -10.39 -7.40
N LEU A 104 -0.59 -9.46 -8.26
CA LEU A 104 -2.02 -9.15 -8.45
C LEU A 104 -2.89 -10.39 -8.72
N PRO A 105 -2.52 -11.33 -9.61
CA PRO A 105 -3.36 -12.49 -9.88
C PRO A 105 -3.54 -13.41 -8.67
N TYR A 106 -2.60 -13.39 -7.73
CA TYR A 106 -2.63 -14.18 -6.49
C TYR A 106 -3.28 -13.43 -5.33
N MET A 107 -3.76 -12.21 -5.58
CA MET A 107 -4.55 -11.38 -4.66
C MET A 107 -5.98 -11.15 -5.17
N GLU A 108 -6.48 -12.02 -6.05
CA GLU A 108 -7.80 -11.91 -6.69
C GLU A 108 -7.94 -10.62 -7.52
N GLN A 109 -6.84 -10.08 -8.05
CA GLN A 109 -6.79 -8.88 -8.90
C GLN A 109 -6.40 -9.19 -10.36
N SER A 110 -6.71 -10.39 -10.87
CA SER A 110 -6.34 -10.78 -12.25
C SER A 110 -6.93 -9.84 -13.31
N ALA A 111 -8.17 -9.39 -13.13
CA ALA A 111 -8.80 -8.43 -14.05
C ALA A 111 -8.05 -7.09 -14.12
N LEU A 112 -7.41 -6.67 -13.01
CA LEU A 112 -6.60 -5.46 -12.98
C LEU A 112 -5.22 -5.69 -13.62
N HIS A 113 -4.60 -6.85 -13.32
CA HIS A 113 -3.33 -7.27 -13.92
C HIS A 113 -3.40 -7.27 -15.45
N ASP A 114 -4.51 -7.79 -16.00
CA ASP A 114 -4.68 -8.00 -17.45
C ASP A 114 -5.09 -6.73 -18.22
N LEU A 115 -5.23 -5.57 -17.56
CA LEU A 115 -5.52 -4.32 -18.24
C LEU A 115 -4.36 -3.91 -19.16
N GLY A 116 -4.64 -3.85 -20.46
CA GLY A 116 -3.65 -3.61 -21.51
C GLY A 116 -3.02 -4.87 -22.10
N ALA A 117 -3.54 -6.06 -21.78
CA ALA A 117 -3.08 -7.34 -22.36
C ALA A 117 -3.27 -7.43 -23.89
N ASP A 118 -4.18 -6.63 -24.45
CA ASP A 118 -4.40 -6.44 -25.88
C ASP A 118 -3.47 -5.38 -26.52
N GLY A 119 -2.55 -4.81 -25.74
CA GLY A 119 -1.69 -3.70 -26.14
C GLY A 119 -2.29 -2.32 -25.87
N ASP A 120 -3.47 -2.23 -25.24
CA ASP A 120 -4.06 -0.96 -24.85
C ASP A 120 -3.31 -0.31 -23.67
N ARG A 121 -2.49 0.70 -23.99
CA ARG A 121 -1.78 1.49 -22.97
C ARG A 121 -2.71 2.33 -22.11
N GLN A 122 -3.94 2.59 -22.53
CA GLN A 122 -4.92 3.25 -21.67
C GLN A 122 -5.37 2.32 -20.53
N GLY A 123 -5.51 1.01 -20.80
CA GLY A 123 -5.70 0.00 -19.77
C GLY A 123 -4.59 0.03 -18.70
N MET A 124 -3.33 0.14 -19.13
CA MET A 124 -2.20 0.27 -18.19
C MET A 124 -2.29 1.55 -17.34
N ASN A 125 -2.71 2.69 -17.93
CA ASN A 125 -2.97 3.92 -17.16
C ASN A 125 -4.04 3.70 -16.09
N VAL A 126 -5.13 2.99 -16.42
CA VAL A 126 -6.18 2.66 -15.46
C VAL A 126 -5.65 1.75 -14.35
N CYS A 127 -4.83 0.76 -14.70
CA CYS A 127 -4.19 -0.14 -13.74
C CYS A 127 -3.39 0.66 -12.70
N ALA A 128 -2.46 1.48 -13.18
CA ALA A 128 -1.56 2.28 -12.35
C ALA A 128 -2.32 3.29 -11.45
N SER A 129 -3.46 3.81 -11.92
CA SER A 129 -4.33 4.72 -11.15
C SER A 129 -5.28 4.03 -10.17
N THR A 130 -5.37 2.71 -10.16
CA THR A 130 -6.36 1.98 -9.34
C THR A 130 -5.82 1.73 -7.93
N PRO A 131 -6.50 2.21 -6.87
CA PRO A 131 -6.11 1.91 -5.49
C PRO A 131 -6.49 0.47 -5.12
N ILE A 132 -5.59 -0.24 -4.44
CA ILE A 132 -5.82 -1.61 -3.99
C ILE A 132 -5.89 -1.60 -2.47
N ALA A 133 -7.06 -1.93 -1.90
CA ALA A 133 -7.25 -1.89 -0.44
C ALA A 133 -6.24 -2.74 0.34
N GLY A 134 -5.80 -3.86 -0.25
CA GLY A 134 -4.75 -4.72 0.30
C GLY A 134 -3.36 -4.06 0.37
N TYR A 135 -3.10 -3.02 -0.41
CA TYR A 135 -1.83 -2.28 -0.41
C TYR A 135 -1.82 -1.09 0.53
N HIS A 136 -2.95 -0.74 1.14
CA HIS A 136 -3.03 0.35 2.11
C HIS A 136 -3.14 -0.16 3.54
N CYS A 137 -2.57 0.57 4.50
CA CYS A 137 -2.79 0.35 5.91
C CYS A 137 -3.89 1.33 6.38
N PRO A 138 -5.08 0.87 6.79
CA PRO A 138 -6.16 1.77 7.23
C PRO A 138 -5.84 2.58 8.50
N SER A 139 -4.79 2.23 9.23
CA SER A 139 -4.25 3.07 10.32
C SER A 139 -3.43 4.25 9.80
N ARG A 140 -2.89 4.18 8.57
CA ARG A 140 -2.14 5.25 7.92
C ARG A 140 -3.04 6.15 7.07
N ARG A 141 -3.73 5.57 6.09
CA ARG A 141 -4.51 6.33 5.10
C ARG A 141 -5.60 5.49 4.41
N ALA A 142 -6.49 6.17 3.70
CA ALA A 142 -7.56 5.52 2.93
C ALA A 142 -7.03 4.94 1.61
N ALA A 143 -7.62 3.84 1.14
CA ALA A 143 -7.33 3.29 -0.18
C ALA A 143 -8.06 4.08 -1.27
N ILE A 144 -7.50 5.24 -1.63
CA ILE A 144 -7.99 6.12 -2.70
C ILE A 144 -6.85 6.44 -3.67
N ALA A 145 -7.18 7.04 -4.81
CA ALA A 145 -6.18 7.51 -5.74
C ALA A 145 -5.60 8.83 -5.21
N TYR A 146 -4.28 8.95 -5.24
CA TYR A 146 -3.55 10.10 -4.72
C TYR A 146 -2.98 10.96 -5.85
N PRO A 147 -2.77 12.26 -5.64
CA PRO A 147 -2.18 13.13 -6.64
C PRO A 147 -0.86 12.56 -7.17
N TYR A 148 -0.71 12.58 -8.49
CA TYR A 148 0.56 12.31 -9.17
C TYR A 148 1.16 13.65 -9.60
N PRO A 149 2.12 14.20 -8.85
CA PRO A 149 2.57 15.56 -9.08
C PRO A 149 3.21 15.71 -10.47
N ALA A 150 2.77 16.75 -11.19
CA ALA A 150 3.38 17.18 -12.44
C ALA A 150 4.80 17.72 -12.15
N GLY A 151 5.80 16.84 -12.23
CA GLY A 151 7.17 17.13 -11.80
C GLY A 151 7.88 15.94 -11.15
N ALA A 152 7.20 14.80 -10.97
CA ALA A 152 7.83 13.52 -10.71
C ALA A 152 9.12 13.35 -11.54
N TYR A 153 10.24 13.07 -10.87
CA TYR A 153 11.55 12.99 -11.53
C TYR A 153 11.60 11.83 -12.54
N TYR A 154 10.76 10.81 -12.33
CA TYR A 154 10.69 9.58 -13.11
C TYR A 154 9.25 9.30 -13.55
N PHE A 155 8.83 9.88 -14.68
CA PHE A 155 7.55 9.48 -15.30
C PHE A 155 7.64 8.09 -15.92
N TYR A 156 6.53 7.36 -15.88
CA TYR A 156 6.43 6.08 -16.56
C TYR A 156 6.65 6.21 -18.07
N MET A 157 7.62 5.48 -18.58
CA MET A 157 8.01 5.46 -20.00
C MET A 157 7.11 4.55 -20.83
N ASN A 158 6.49 3.55 -20.22
CA ASN A 158 5.63 2.59 -20.91
C ASN A 158 4.12 2.85 -20.76
N LEU A 159 3.72 3.92 -20.07
CA LEU A 159 2.34 4.39 -19.97
C LEU A 159 1.96 5.34 -21.12
N LEU A 160 0.65 5.46 -21.38
CA LEU A 160 0.13 6.36 -22.41
C LEU A 160 0.23 7.82 -21.94
N ARG A 161 0.66 8.72 -22.84
CA ARG A 161 0.64 10.17 -22.61
C ARG A 161 -0.70 10.79 -23.05
N PRO A 162 -1.24 11.80 -22.34
CA PRO A 162 -0.71 12.38 -21.10
C PRO A 162 -0.79 11.40 -19.93
N HIS A 163 0.19 11.48 -19.02
CA HIS A 163 0.20 10.63 -17.83
C HIS A 163 -1.05 10.88 -16.97
N PRO A 164 -1.49 9.88 -16.19
CA PRO A 164 -2.53 10.09 -15.19
C PRO A 164 -2.21 11.27 -14.27
N THR A 165 -3.23 11.93 -13.73
CA THR A 165 -3.02 12.97 -12.70
C THR A 165 -3.12 12.41 -11.28
N VAL A 166 -3.44 11.12 -11.16
CA VAL A 166 -3.56 10.38 -9.90
C VAL A 166 -3.03 8.96 -10.06
N MET A 167 -2.51 8.39 -8.98
CA MET A 167 -1.97 7.03 -8.93
C MET A 167 -2.53 6.26 -7.73
N GLY A 168 -2.63 4.94 -7.86
CA GLY A 168 -2.76 4.06 -6.70
C GLY A 168 -1.42 4.02 -5.96
N ARG A 169 -1.43 4.15 -4.63
CA ARG A 169 -0.23 4.07 -3.79
C ARG A 169 -0.21 2.76 -3.00
N ASN A 170 0.85 2.56 -2.23
CA ASN A 170 1.04 1.44 -1.30
C ASN A 170 1.59 1.94 0.04
N ASP A 171 1.39 1.16 1.09
CA ASP A 171 1.89 1.41 2.44
C ASP A 171 2.90 0.35 2.91
N TYR A 172 3.15 -0.64 2.05
CA TYR A 172 4.04 -1.77 2.30
C TYR A 172 5.16 -1.79 1.27
N ALA A 173 6.38 -2.08 1.72
CA ALA A 173 7.54 -2.17 0.85
C ALA A 173 8.17 -3.55 0.93
N GLY A 174 8.81 -3.94 -0.16
CA GLY A 174 9.60 -5.15 -0.25
C GLY A 174 11.05 -4.94 0.22
N ALA A 175 11.70 -6.00 0.68
CA ALA A 175 13.11 -6.01 1.04
C ALA A 175 14.01 -5.98 -0.22
N GLY A 176 14.53 -4.79 -0.51
CA GLY A 176 15.51 -4.54 -1.57
C GLY A 176 16.95 -4.88 -1.18
N GLY A 177 17.20 -5.27 0.08
CA GLY A 177 18.53 -5.62 0.59
C GLY A 177 19.39 -4.41 0.93
N ASP A 178 20.71 -4.58 0.94
CA ASP A 178 21.68 -3.52 1.19
C ASP A 178 21.82 -2.61 -0.03
N LEU A 179 21.63 -1.30 0.13
CA LEU A 179 21.80 -0.35 -0.97
C LEU A 179 23.30 -0.28 -1.36
N PRO A 180 23.69 -0.69 -2.58
CA PRO A 180 25.09 -0.66 -2.98
C PRO A 180 25.52 0.78 -3.27
N SER A 181 26.71 1.15 -2.81
CA SER A 181 27.37 2.40 -3.18
C SER A 181 28.65 2.11 -3.97
N PRO A 182 28.95 2.83 -5.07
CA PRO A 182 28.15 3.87 -5.69
C PRO A 182 27.10 3.30 -6.65
N PRO A 183 26.06 4.08 -6.95
CA PRO A 183 24.98 3.63 -7.81
C PRO A 183 25.44 3.40 -9.24
N GLY A 184 24.89 2.36 -9.85
CA GLY A 184 24.81 2.27 -11.31
C GLY A 184 24.06 3.47 -11.89
N VAL A 185 24.50 3.97 -13.03
CA VAL A 185 23.86 5.10 -13.75
C VAL A 185 23.08 4.64 -14.98
N ASN A 186 23.07 3.34 -15.27
CA ASN A 186 22.37 2.84 -16.46
C ASN A 186 20.87 2.76 -16.15
N MET A 187 20.05 3.36 -17.00
CA MET A 187 18.60 3.31 -16.92
C MET A 187 18.11 3.18 -18.36
N PRO A 188 17.31 2.17 -18.71
CA PRO A 188 16.75 2.11 -20.06
C PRO A 188 15.76 3.27 -20.25
N ASP A 189 15.89 4.02 -21.34
CA ASP A 189 14.99 5.13 -21.69
C ASP A 189 13.74 4.65 -22.46
N SER A 190 13.66 3.36 -22.77
CA SER A 190 12.49 2.75 -23.39
C SER A 190 12.43 1.24 -23.15
N VAL A 191 11.25 0.65 -23.39
CA VAL A 191 11.07 -0.81 -23.41
C VAL A 191 12.04 -1.49 -24.39
N ALA A 192 12.17 -0.93 -25.59
CA ALA A 192 13.05 -1.48 -26.63
C ALA A 192 14.53 -1.44 -26.25
N GLU A 193 14.96 -0.38 -25.55
CA GLU A 193 16.33 -0.29 -25.04
C GLU A 193 16.58 -1.32 -23.93
N GLY A 194 15.67 -1.43 -22.96
CA GLY A 194 15.79 -2.42 -21.89
C GLY A 194 15.87 -3.87 -22.42
N ASP A 195 15.17 -4.15 -23.52
CA ASP A 195 15.26 -5.45 -24.22
C ASP A 195 16.60 -5.68 -24.92
N ALA A 196 17.25 -4.62 -25.39
CA ALA A 196 18.55 -4.69 -26.04
C ALA A 196 19.73 -4.69 -25.04
N MET A 197 19.50 -4.31 -23.79
CA MET A 197 20.54 -4.23 -22.76
C MET A 197 21.11 -5.62 -22.42
N SER A 198 22.44 -5.70 -22.39
CA SER A 198 23.15 -6.91 -21.93
C SER A 198 22.98 -7.13 -20.43
N ALA A 199 23.27 -8.35 -19.95
CA ALA A 199 23.27 -8.64 -18.51
C ALA A 199 24.20 -7.72 -17.71
N SER A 200 25.36 -7.34 -18.28
CA SER A 200 26.29 -6.39 -17.64
C SER A 200 25.75 -4.96 -17.60
N ALA A 201 24.99 -4.53 -18.63
CA ALA A 201 24.33 -3.23 -18.62
C ALA A 201 23.26 -3.18 -17.52
N TRP A 202 22.49 -4.27 -17.38
CA TRP A 202 21.49 -4.43 -16.32
C TRP A 202 22.08 -4.48 -14.91
N ALA A 203 23.23 -5.12 -14.72
CA ALA A 203 23.96 -5.10 -13.45
C ALA A 203 24.46 -3.68 -13.09
N GLY A 204 24.52 -2.77 -14.06
CA GLY A 204 24.86 -1.36 -13.87
C GLY A 204 23.65 -0.43 -13.67
N VAL A 205 22.44 -0.96 -13.47
CA VAL A 205 21.28 -0.16 -13.06
C VAL A 205 21.43 0.28 -11.60
N TYR A 206 20.92 1.47 -11.27
CA TYR A 206 20.97 2.03 -9.91
C TYR A 206 20.41 1.02 -8.90
N GLY A 207 21.21 0.63 -7.91
CA GLY A 207 20.79 -0.34 -6.90
C GLY A 207 20.65 -1.79 -7.37
N ALA A 208 20.96 -2.11 -8.64
CA ALA A 208 20.80 -3.46 -9.22
C ALA A 208 21.96 -4.43 -8.90
N GLY A 209 22.90 -4.03 -8.04
CA GLY A 209 23.96 -4.91 -7.55
C GLY A 209 23.40 -6.07 -6.75
N ASP A 210 24.26 -7.00 -6.34
CA ASP A 210 23.85 -8.03 -5.40
C ASP A 210 23.65 -7.42 -4.02
N THR A 211 22.41 -7.01 -3.74
CA THR A 211 22.00 -6.37 -2.49
C THR A 211 21.68 -7.37 -1.39
N GLY A 212 21.64 -8.68 -1.70
CA GLY A 212 21.14 -9.70 -0.76
C GLY A 212 19.63 -9.61 -0.47
N GLY A 213 18.89 -8.70 -1.14
CA GLY A 213 17.44 -8.60 -1.04
C GLY A 213 16.71 -9.66 -1.86
N ILE A 214 15.43 -9.87 -1.54
CA ILE A 214 14.57 -10.81 -2.27
C ILE A 214 14.16 -10.21 -3.61
N PHE A 215 13.56 -9.03 -3.54
CA PHE A 215 13.14 -8.26 -4.70
C PHE A 215 14.36 -7.51 -5.18
N ARG A 216 14.86 -7.81 -6.38
CA ARG A 216 15.95 -7.07 -7.04
C ARG A 216 15.58 -6.79 -8.49
N VAL A 217 16.34 -5.90 -9.14
CA VAL A 217 16.18 -5.62 -10.56
C VAL A 217 16.21 -6.92 -11.36
N ARG A 218 15.11 -7.24 -12.05
CA ARG A 218 14.95 -8.43 -12.90
C ARG A 218 15.33 -9.76 -12.22
N SER A 219 15.12 -9.85 -10.90
CA SER A 219 15.43 -11.05 -10.13
C SER A 219 14.46 -12.18 -10.39
N GLU A 220 14.99 -13.40 -10.43
CA GLU A 220 14.23 -14.66 -10.37
C GLU A 220 14.73 -15.43 -9.14
N THR A 221 14.58 -14.82 -7.96
CA THR A 221 15.09 -15.36 -6.70
C THR A 221 14.30 -16.62 -6.33
N THR A 222 14.92 -17.78 -6.37
CA THR A 222 14.28 -19.06 -6.01
C THR A 222 14.36 -19.29 -4.51
N MET A 223 13.43 -20.05 -3.93
CA MET A 223 13.51 -20.44 -2.51
C MET A 223 14.82 -21.17 -2.17
N ALA A 224 15.36 -21.96 -3.12
CA ALA A 224 16.64 -22.65 -2.97
C ALA A 224 17.84 -21.70 -2.91
N SER A 225 17.75 -20.50 -3.48
CA SER A 225 18.81 -19.49 -3.42
C SER A 225 18.91 -18.78 -2.06
N ILE A 226 17.90 -18.92 -1.20
CA ILE A 226 17.87 -18.38 0.16
C ILE A 226 18.57 -19.37 1.11
N THR A 227 19.90 -19.37 1.06
CA THR A 227 20.73 -20.41 1.71
C THR A 227 20.75 -20.37 3.24
N ASP A 228 20.42 -19.23 3.84
CA ASP A 228 20.27 -19.07 5.30
C ASP A 228 18.84 -19.37 5.79
N GLY A 229 17.94 -19.74 4.87
CA GLY A 229 16.59 -20.21 5.12
C GLY A 229 15.55 -19.09 5.20
N ALA A 230 14.41 -19.29 4.54
CA ALA A 230 13.34 -18.28 4.45
C ALA A 230 12.75 -17.82 5.80
N SER A 231 12.92 -18.60 6.88
CA SER A 231 12.53 -18.18 8.23
C SER A 231 13.42 -17.10 8.82
N ASN A 232 14.63 -16.89 8.28
CA ASN A 232 15.56 -15.84 8.67
C ASN A 232 15.53 -14.65 7.71
N THR A 233 14.73 -14.73 6.64
CA THR A 233 14.70 -13.72 5.58
C THR A 233 13.50 -12.81 5.71
N TYR A 234 13.75 -11.51 5.71
CA TYR A 234 12.68 -10.51 5.71
C TYR A 234 12.18 -10.31 4.28
N LEU A 235 10.89 -10.56 4.04
CA LEU A 235 10.28 -10.43 2.72
C LEU A 235 9.79 -8.99 2.47
N ALA A 236 8.85 -8.53 3.30
CA ALA A 236 8.18 -7.25 3.14
C ALA A 236 7.69 -6.72 4.49
N GLY A 237 7.45 -5.41 4.56
CA GLY A 237 7.05 -4.70 5.75
C GLY A 237 6.26 -3.44 5.47
N GLU A 238 5.80 -2.77 6.52
CA GLU A 238 5.29 -1.40 6.37
C GLU A 238 6.45 -0.49 5.97
N LYS A 239 6.18 0.43 5.04
CA LYS A 239 7.17 1.42 4.63
C LYS A 239 7.17 2.59 5.62
N TYR A 240 8.30 3.23 5.91
CA TYR A 240 8.27 4.51 6.60
C TYR A 240 7.76 5.59 5.65
N LEU A 241 6.90 6.48 6.17
CA LEU A 241 6.49 7.73 5.52
C LEU A 241 6.46 8.88 6.52
N THR A 242 6.83 10.07 6.06
CA THR A 242 6.53 11.28 6.83
C THR A 242 5.03 11.50 6.87
N SER A 243 4.49 11.79 8.05
CA SER A 243 3.07 12.07 8.22
C SER A 243 2.62 13.35 7.51
N ASP A 244 3.56 14.20 7.10
CA ASP A 244 3.30 15.47 6.42
C ASP A 244 2.79 15.28 4.98
N HIS A 245 3.09 14.13 4.35
CA HIS A 245 2.92 13.90 2.91
C HIS A 245 2.08 12.67 2.56
N TYR A 246 1.24 12.19 3.47
CA TYR A 246 0.35 11.04 3.21
C TYR A 246 -0.64 11.23 2.05
N TYR A 247 -0.90 12.48 1.65
CA TYR A 247 -2.04 12.84 0.79
C TYR A 247 -1.69 13.67 -0.44
N ASP A 248 -0.46 14.19 -0.56
CA ASP A 248 -0.07 15.13 -1.61
C ASP A 248 0.84 14.50 -2.67
N GLY A 249 1.47 13.35 -2.36
CA GLY A 249 2.34 12.62 -3.27
C GLY A 249 3.66 13.32 -3.54
N ILE A 250 4.15 14.17 -2.62
CA ILE A 250 5.42 14.91 -2.81
C ILE A 250 6.62 14.30 -2.06
N ASP A 251 6.39 13.30 -1.21
CA ASP A 251 7.46 12.52 -0.58
C ASP A 251 8.08 11.57 -1.60
N GLY A 252 9.40 11.60 -1.78
CA GLY A 252 10.10 10.78 -2.78
C GLY A 252 10.15 9.28 -2.50
N GLY A 253 9.46 8.77 -1.47
CA GLY A 253 9.18 7.34 -1.28
C GLY A 253 7.67 7.02 -1.31
N ASP A 254 6.86 7.96 -1.82
CA ASP A 254 5.41 7.86 -2.03
C ASP A 254 4.90 8.79 -3.16
N ASP A 255 5.75 9.16 -4.13
CA ASP A 255 5.40 10.01 -5.27
C ASP A 255 5.09 9.22 -6.55
N GLN A 256 5.28 7.89 -6.57
CA GLN A 256 5.02 6.95 -7.68
C GLN A 256 4.00 5.82 -7.35
N GLY A 257 3.57 5.09 -8.37
CA GLY A 257 2.50 4.08 -8.23
C GLY A 257 2.98 2.77 -7.62
N TRP A 258 2.06 2.00 -7.04
CA TRP A 258 2.37 0.66 -6.52
C TRP A 258 2.84 -0.32 -7.61
N ASP A 259 2.52 -0.08 -8.88
CA ASP A 259 2.81 -0.95 -10.02
C ASP A 259 4.20 -0.72 -10.64
N GLN A 260 4.95 0.22 -10.09
CA GLN A 260 6.27 0.60 -10.54
C GLN A 260 7.30 -0.52 -10.33
N GLY A 261 8.33 -0.51 -11.17
CA GLY A 261 9.52 -1.34 -11.04
C GLY A 261 10.41 -0.96 -9.84
N TRP A 262 11.72 -0.99 -10.08
CA TRP A 262 12.72 -0.85 -9.02
C TRP A 262 12.82 0.58 -8.53
N ASP A 263 12.19 0.87 -7.38
CA ASP A 263 12.01 2.24 -6.88
C ASP A 263 11.84 2.33 -5.34
N TRP A 264 12.08 3.53 -4.80
CA TRP A 264 11.88 3.89 -3.40
C TRP A 264 10.41 3.91 -2.98
N ASP A 265 9.44 3.82 -3.87
CA ASP A 265 8.03 3.74 -3.51
C ASP A 265 7.59 2.34 -3.11
N THR A 266 8.19 1.33 -3.73
CA THR A 266 7.80 -0.08 -3.59
C THR A 266 8.81 -0.91 -2.78
N LEU A 267 10.02 -0.39 -2.56
CA LEU A 267 11.12 -1.10 -1.90
C LEU A 267 11.76 -0.27 -0.79
N ARG A 268 12.39 -0.96 0.16
CA ARG A 268 13.22 -0.37 1.23
C ARG A 268 14.52 -1.16 1.35
N TRP A 269 15.53 -0.49 1.89
CA TRP A 269 16.88 -1.03 2.00
C TRP A 269 17.30 -1.20 3.45
N SER A 270 18.22 -2.13 3.65
CA SER A 270 18.94 -2.32 4.91
C SER A 270 20.35 -1.73 4.83
N GLY A 271 20.96 -1.56 6.00
CA GLY A 271 22.35 -1.18 6.11
C GLY A 271 22.75 -0.95 7.56
N ASN A 272 24.04 -1.08 7.85
CA ASN A 272 24.57 -1.01 9.22
C ASN A 272 24.66 0.42 9.80
N ASN A 273 23.95 1.40 9.23
CA ASN A 273 23.92 2.79 9.70
C ASN A 273 22.51 3.17 10.18
N VAL A 274 22.42 4.14 11.09
CA VAL A 274 21.19 4.65 11.72
C VAL A 274 20.14 5.14 10.71
N THR A 275 20.52 5.43 9.47
CA THR A 275 19.62 5.81 8.38
C THR A 275 18.66 4.68 7.99
N TYR A 276 19.06 3.41 8.12
CA TYR A 276 18.26 2.26 7.68
C TYR A 276 17.49 1.59 8.82
N GLN A 277 17.52 2.17 10.03
CA GLN A 277 16.81 1.63 11.18
C GLN A 277 15.30 1.87 11.04
N PRO A 278 14.45 0.85 11.27
CA PRO A 278 13.01 1.02 11.21
C PRO A 278 12.50 2.12 12.15
N ARG A 279 11.49 2.88 11.72
CA ARG A 279 10.96 4.02 12.47
C ARG A 279 9.45 4.15 12.36
N GLN A 280 8.83 4.70 13.39
CA GLN A 280 7.43 5.08 13.35
C GLN A 280 7.28 6.38 12.58
N ASP A 281 6.30 6.44 11.69
CA ASP A 281 5.95 7.63 10.93
C ASP A 281 5.82 8.86 11.83
N GLN A 282 6.47 9.96 11.48
CA GLN A 282 6.49 11.19 12.26
C GLN A 282 6.59 12.43 11.36
N SER A 283 6.10 13.56 11.87
CA SER A 283 6.19 14.85 11.18
C SER A 283 7.61 15.39 11.21
N GLY A 284 8.02 16.09 10.16
CA GLY A 284 9.30 16.79 10.05
C GLY A 284 10.52 15.89 9.82
N TYR A 285 10.33 14.60 9.53
CA TYR A 285 11.42 13.67 9.21
C TYR A 285 11.11 12.86 7.96
N THR A 286 12.01 12.95 6.97
CA THR A 286 11.87 12.27 5.68
C THR A 286 13.01 11.27 5.51
N ASN A 287 12.68 10.03 5.19
CA ASN A 287 13.64 8.96 4.94
C ASN A 287 13.03 7.86 4.07
N TRP A 288 13.39 7.84 2.79
CA TRP A 288 12.82 6.93 1.80
C TRP A 288 13.46 5.54 1.80
N TYR A 289 14.50 5.33 2.62
CA TYR A 289 15.25 4.07 2.64
C TYR A 289 14.71 3.06 3.65
N THR A 290 14.05 3.53 4.71
CA THR A 290 13.76 2.69 5.88
C THR A 290 12.35 2.12 5.94
N PHE A 291 12.22 0.99 6.62
CA PHE A 291 10.95 0.39 6.98
C PHE A 291 10.27 1.13 8.14
N GLY A 292 8.96 0.94 8.27
CA GLY A 292 8.17 1.34 9.43
C GLY A 292 8.49 0.47 10.66
N SER A 293 8.29 1.00 11.87
CA SER A 293 8.40 0.27 13.15
C SER A 293 7.09 0.17 13.89
#